data_AF-A0A934DQJ3-F1
#
_entry.id   AF-A0A934DQJ3-F1
#
_cell.length_a   1.000
_cell.length_b   1.000
_cell.length_c   1.000
_cell.angle_alpha   90.00
_cell.angle_beta   90.00
_cell.angle_gamma   90.00
#
_symmetry.space_group_name_H-M   'P 1'
#
loop_
_entity.id
_entity.type
_entity.pdbx_description
1 polymer ?
#
loop_
_entity_poly.entity_id
_entity_poly.type
_entity_poly.pdbx_seq_one_letter_code
_entity_poly.pdbx_strand_id
1 'polypeptide(L)'
;MKRVVLLAAMLVAACSDDSSSGGSWYNDAGAGTGGDPGTGGSSAGTGGGSQGGSSQGGSSQGGSSQGGSSQGGSSQGGSSQGGSSQGGSAGSGGAPHTPYCVVGCSAPADCVTLGAFPADEWSCDSGACAYKGCTSDQVCAAVYKSDKYVCRPSPYGSMNLCQLGCQTPTNCATDQGAFSAANYTCETDHCVYNGCGSDQECETTMYSKTYKCADTPGLGYKTCQKSCAAPADCAVPNSPAYDVTTWTCEQNICRYQGCPNDAACKASMSNQQYVCR
;
A
#
# COMPACT_ATOMS: atom_id res chain seq x y z
N MET A 1 19.70 24.25 10.39
CA MET A 1 18.63 23.43 11.03
C MET A 1 18.09 22.45 9.98
N LYS A 2 18.59 21.21 9.94
CA LYS A 2 18.06 20.17 9.03
C LYS A 2 16.79 19.60 9.66
N ARG A 3 15.63 19.84 9.04
CA ARG A 3 14.34 19.28 9.49
C ARG A 3 14.24 17.85 8.97
N VAL A 4 14.26 16.88 9.88
CA VAL A 4 13.83 15.51 9.60
C VAL A 4 12.32 15.56 9.41
N VAL A 5 11.87 15.48 8.15
CA VAL A 5 10.46 15.29 7.82
C VAL A 5 10.18 13.81 8.10
N LEU A 6 9.56 13.53 9.24
CA LEU A 6 8.98 12.22 9.52
C LEU A 6 7.86 12.00 8.49
N LEU A 7 8.13 11.20 7.46
CA LEU A 7 7.07 10.53 6.74
C LEU A 7 6.41 9.57 7.73
N ALA A 8 5.15 9.83 8.06
CA ALA A 8 4.25 8.82 8.61
C ALA A 8 3.95 7.80 7.49
N ALA A 9 4.95 6.97 7.18
CA ALA A 9 4.78 5.75 6.45
C ALA A 9 4.06 4.75 7.36
N MET A 10 3.26 3.90 6.73
CA MET A 10 2.47 2.82 7.31
C MET A 10 3.11 2.17 8.54
N LEU A 11 2.26 1.83 9.50
CA LEU A 11 2.57 1.15 10.76
C LEU A 11 3.29 -0.18 10.52
N VAL A 12 4.58 -0.13 10.20
CA VAL A 12 5.52 -1.22 10.42
C VAL A 12 5.94 -1.05 11.87
N ALA A 13 5.36 -1.86 12.76
CA ALA A 13 5.86 -2.00 14.13
C ALA A 13 7.26 -2.66 14.08
N ALA A 14 8.27 -1.87 13.72
CA ALA A 14 9.66 -2.22 13.95
C ALA A 14 9.96 -1.89 15.42
N CYS A 15 9.87 -2.90 16.27
CA CYS A 15 10.44 -2.85 17.62
C CYS A 15 11.96 -2.77 17.45
N SER A 16 12.54 -1.57 17.50
CA SER A 16 13.98 -1.43 17.67
C SER A 16 14.33 -1.80 19.11
N ASP A 17 15.08 -2.88 19.29
CA ASP A 17 15.69 -3.23 20.57
C ASP A 17 16.77 -2.20 20.92
N ASP A 18 16.44 -1.25 21.80
CA ASP A 18 17.40 -0.37 22.46
C ASP A 18 18.22 -1.16 23.48
N SER A 19 19.29 -1.81 23.02
CA SER A 19 20.38 -2.26 23.90
C SER A 19 21.53 -1.27 23.83
N SER A 20 21.51 -0.34 24.78
CA SER A 20 22.57 0.63 25.04
C SER A 20 23.89 -0.06 25.45
N SER A 21 24.97 0.19 24.72
CA SER A 21 26.32 0.14 25.29
C SER A 21 27.14 1.30 24.75
N GLY A 22 27.43 2.23 25.66
CA GLY A 22 28.11 3.49 25.39
C GLY A 22 29.56 3.35 24.93
N GLY A 23 29.98 4.38 24.20
CA GLY A 23 31.36 4.59 23.78
C GLY A 23 31.57 6.04 23.40
N SER A 24 31.72 6.88 24.43
CA SER A 24 32.20 8.26 24.35
C SER A 24 33.62 8.31 23.81
N TRP A 25 33.87 9.00 22.70
CA TRP A 25 35.14 9.70 22.43
C TRP A 25 34.88 10.96 21.60
N TYR A 26 34.86 12.10 22.28
CA TYR A 26 35.09 13.41 21.69
C TYR A 26 36.60 13.64 21.47
N ASN A 27 36.89 14.57 20.54
CA ASN A 27 38.17 15.20 20.17
C ASN A 27 38.92 14.46 19.04
N ASP A 28 39.47 15.11 18.02
CA ASP A 28 39.88 16.50 17.88
C ASP A 28 40.05 16.84 16.38
N ALA A 29 40.19 18.14 16.13
CA ALA A 29 40.33 18.84 14.88
C ALA A 29 41.48 18.35 13.97
N GLY A 30 41.27 18.54 12.67
CA GLY A 30 42.32 18.42 11.66
C GLY A 30 41.94 19.20 10.41
N ALA A 31 42.22 20.50 10.42
CA ALA A 31 42.18 21.36 9.25
C ALA A 31 43.22 20.88 8.22
N GLY A 32 42.81 20.78 6.95
CA GLY A 32 43.71 20.48 5.83
C GLY A 32 43.19 21.17 4.57
N THR A 33 43.82 22.29 4.23
CA THR A 33 43.64 23.09 3.03
C THR A 33 44.46 22.53 1.87
N GLY A 34 43.96 22.70 0.64
CA GLY A 34 44.81 22.82 -0.56
C GLY A 34 44.62 21.75 -1.63
N GLY A 35 44.41 22.20 -2.87
CA GLY A 35 44.69 21.42 -4.09
C GLY A 35 43.65 21.52 -5.20
N ASP A 36 43.70 22.61 -5.97
CA ASP A 36 43.10 22.76 -7.32
C ASP A 36 44.05 22.14 -8.39
N PRO A 37 43.76 22.22 -9.71
CA PRO A 37 42.98 21.31 -10.55
C PRO A 37 43.84 20.38 -11.44
N GLY A 38 43.26 19.26 -11.89
CA GLY A 38 43.90 18.28 -12.78
C GLY A 38 43.05 17.93 -14.00
N THR A 39 43.43 18.51 -15.14
CA THR A 39 43.03 18.25 -16.52
C THR A 39 43.14 16.80 -16.99
N GLY A 40 42.26 16.41 -17.92
CA GLY A 40 42.63 15.57 -19.07
C GLY A 40 41.95 14.20 -19.16
N GLY A 41 41.32 13.92 -20.31
CA GLY A 41 40.92 12.56 -20.66
C GLY A 41 39.81 12.41 -21.68
N SER A 42 40.04 12.87 -22.91
CA SER A 42 39.23 12.51 -24.08
C SER A 42 39.22 10.99 -24.29
N SER A 43 38.07 10.41 -24.60
CA SER A 43 37.98 9.14 -25.32
C SER A 43 36.73 9.12 -26.18
N ALA A 44 36.96 9.26 -27.48
CA ALA A 44 36.00 9.07 -28.54
C ALA A 44 35.59 7.59 -28.60
N GLY A 45 34.28 7.34 -28.64
CA GLY A 45 33.69 6.03 -28.89
C GLY A 45 32.64 6.15 -29.98
N THR A 46 33.04 5.76 -31.20
CA THR A 46 32.28 5.72 -32.44
C THR A 46 31.21 4.61 -32.45
N GLY A 47 30.06 4.92 -33.07
CA GLY A 47 29.44 4.06 -34.09
C GLY A 47 28.52 2.93 -33.63
N GLY A 48 27.26 2.98 -34.08
CA GLY A 48 26.35 1.84 -34.06
C GLY A 48 24.91 2.21 -34.38
N GLY A 49 24.61 2.50 -35.65
CA GLY A 49 23.24 2.63 -36.14
C GLY A 49 22.62 1.26 -36.45
N SER A 50 21.33 1.09 -36.14
CA SER A 50 20.47 0.00 -36.63
C SER A 50 19.01 0.49 -36.56
N GLN A 51 18.53 1.15 -37.62
CA GLN A 51 17.53 0.64 -38.58
C GLN A 51 16.32 -0.10 -37.98
N GLY A 52 15.22 0.66 -37.85
CA GLY A 52 13.97 0.47 -38.59
C GLY A 52 13.36 -0.93 -38.67
N GLY A 53 12.28 -1.13 -37.92
CA GLY A 53 11.29 -2.18 -38.15
C GLY A 53 9.89 -1.65 -37.89
N SER A 54 9.19 -1.25 -38.95
CA SER A 54 7.77 -0.88 -38.91
C SER A 54 6.93 -2.14 -39.09
N SER A 55 6.13 -2.53 -38.11
CA SER A 55 5.15 -3.61 -38.24
C SER A 55 3.74 -3.02 -38.40
N GLN A 56 3.20 -3.18 -39.61
CA GLN A 56 1.83 -2.85 -39.98
C GLN A 56 0.80 -3.80 -39.34
N GLY A 57 -0.31 -3.20 -38.88
CA GLY A 57 -1.65 -3.51 -39.39
C GLY A 57 -2.25 -4.88 -39.10
N GLY A 58 -3.19 -4.91 -38.15
CA GLY A 58 -4.18 -5.97 -38.01
C GLY A 58 -5.49 -5.41 -37.47
N SER A 59 -6.36 -4.94 -38.35
CA SER A 59 -7.74 -4.55 -38.01
C SER A 59 -8.63 -5.79 -38.05
N SER A 60 -9.04 -6.30 -36.89
CA SER A 60 -10.08 -7.34 -36.80
C SER A 60 -11.45 -6.69 -36.64
N GLN A 61 -12.19 -6.62 -37.76
CA GLN A 61 -13.64 -6.43 -37.85
C GLN A 61 -14.36 -7.70 -37.41
N GLY A 62 -15.52 -7.53 -36.75
CA GLY A 62 -16.62 -8.49 -36.86
C GLY A 62 -17.32 -8.82 -35.56
N GLY A 63 -18.63 -8.53 -35.49
CA GLY A 63 -19.54 -9.17 -34.54
C GLY A 63 -20.59 -8.26 -33.92
N SER A 64 -21.50 -7.67 -34.72
CA SER A 64 -22.75 -7.13 -34.19
C SER A 64 -23.76 -8.28 -34.07
N SER A 65 -23.98 -8.78 -32.85
CA SER A 65 -25.06 -9.73 -32.57
C SER A 65 -26.37 -8.97 -32.41
N GLN A 66 -27.20 -8.98 -33.45
CA GLN A 66 -28.62 -8.66 -33.40
C GLN A 66 -29.41 -9.89 -32.89
N GLY A 67 -30.30 -9.68 -31.94
CA GLY A 67 -31.35 -10.64 -31.55
C GLY A 67 -31.74 -10.43 -30.08
N GLY A 68 -33.00 -10.27 -29.71
CA GLY A 68 -34.26 -10.16 -30.44
C GLY A 68 -35.28 -9.56 -29.48
N SER A 69 -36.26 -8.84 -30.04
CA SER A 69 -37.39 -8.32 -29.27
C SER A 69 -38.40 -9.45 -29.03
N SER A 70 -38.52 -9.94 -27.80
CA SER A 70 -39.67 -10.74 -27.38
C SER A 70 -40.75 -9.83 -26.83
N GLN A 71 -41.75 -9.55 -27.66
CA GLN A 71 -43.07 -9.09 -27.27
C GLN A 71 -43.87 -10.22 -26.61
N GLY A 72 -44.70 -9.86 -25.62
CA GLY A 72 -45.99 -10.49 -25.39
C GLY A 72 -46.07 -11.49 -24.24
N GLY A 73 -46.62 -11.03 -23.12
CA GLY A 73 -47.00 -11.90 -22.00
C GLY A 73 -47.65 -11.10 -20.87
N SER A 74 -48.87 -10.61 -21.09
CA SER A 74 -49.71 -10.04 -20.03
C SER A 74 -50.26 -11.17 -19.16
N SER A 75 -49.61 -11.44 -18.02
CA SER A 75 -50.14 -12.32 -16.99
C SER A 75 -50.85 -11.50 -15.93
N GLN A 76 -52.18 -11.58 -15.91
CA GLN A 76 -53.03 -11.05 -14.84
C GLN A 76 -52.78 -11.78 -13.51
N GLY A 77 -52.73 -11.00 -12.43
CA GLY A 77 -53.48 -11.26 -11.20
C GLY A 77 -53.06 -12.44 -10.33
N GLY A 78 -52.15 -12.20 -9.40
CA GLY A 78 -51.95 -13.04 -8.22
C GLY A 78 -51.38 -12.21 -7.08
N SER A 79 -52.23 -11.68 -6.21
CA SER A 79 -51.82 -10.99 -4.98
C SER A 79 -51.34 -12.01 -3.95
N SER A 80 -50.08 -12.42 -4.05
CA SER A 80 -49.39 -13.17 -3.01
C SER A 80 -48.91 -12.20 -1.94
N GLN A 81 -49.36 -12.38 -0.69
CA GLN A 81 -48.88 -11.64 0.48
C GLN A 81 -47.35 -11.70 0.55
N GLY A 82 -46.71 -10.53 0.51
CA GLY A 82 -45.27 -10.37 0.64
C GLY A 82 -44.81 -10.75 2.04
N GLY A 83 -44.28 -11.96 2.20
CA GLY A 83 -43.30 -12.23 3.23
C GLY A 83 -42.02 -11.49 2.86
N SER A 84 -41.56 -10.60 3.74
CA SER A 84 -40.25 -9.97 3.63
C SER A 84 -39.16 -11.04 3.79
N SER A 85 -38.91 -11.82 2.74
CA SER A 85 -37.68 -12.57 2.61
C SER A 85 -36.57 -11.53 2.45
N GLN A 86 -35.85 -11.29 3.55
CA GLN A 86 -34.57 -10.62 3.58
C GLN A 86 -33.72 -11.24 2.48
N GLY A 87 -33.63 -10.54 1.35
CA GLY A 87 -32.76 -10.93 0.25
C GLY A 87 -31.35 -10.87 0.79
N GLY A 88 -30.82 -12.02 1.19
CA GLY A 88 -29.39 -12.17 1.38
C GLY A 88 -28.76 -11.78 0.05
N SER A 89 -28.08 -10.63 0.01
CA SER A 89 -27.26 -10.23 -1.12
C SER A 89 -26.39 -11.44 -1.46
N ALA A 90 -26.68 -12.07 -2.60
CA ALA A 90 -25.88 -13.16 -3.11
C ALA A 90 -24.46 -12.61 -3.24
N GLY A 91 -23.61 -13.04 -2.30
CA GLY A 91 -22.27 -12.54 -2.15
C GLY A 91 -21.56 -12.70 -3.49
N SER A 92 -21.28 -11.58 -4.14
CA SER A 92 -20.19 -11.51 -5.10
C SER A 92 -19.01 -12.21 -4.44
N GLY A 93 -18.57 -13.35 -5.02
CA GLY A 93 -17.51 -14.21 -4.51
C GLY A 93 -16.17 -13.50 -4.50
N GLY A 94 -16.06 -12.44 -3.71
CA GLY A 94 -14.84 -11.73 -3.42
C GLY A 94 -13.87 -12.70 -2.78
N ALA A 95 -12.59 -12.53 -3.09
CA ALA A 95 -11.53 -13.29 -2.47
C ALA A 95 -11.74 -13.29 -0.94
N PRO A 96 -11.46 -14.42 -0.26
CA PRO A 96 -11.60 -14.51 1.19
C PRO A 96 -10.85 -13.36 1.86
N HIS A 97 -11.55 -12.59 2.69
CA HIS A 97 -10.96 -11.50 3.47
C HIS A 97 -10.09 -12.11 4.57
N THR A 98 -8.79 -11.81 4.58
CA THR A 98 -7.89 -12.20 5.67
C THR A 98 -8.10 -11.22 6.82
N PRO A 99 -8.61 -11.67 7.99
CA PRO A 99 -8.90 -10.75 9.08
C PRO A 99 -7.62 -10.15 9.65
N TYR A 100 -7.62 -8.87 9.99
CA TYR A 100 -6.48 -8.17 10.56
C TYR A 100 -6.87 -7.34 11.78
N CYS A 101 -5.87 -6.93 12.55
CA CYS A 101 -6.11 -6.11 13.73
C CYS A 101 -6.44 -4.68 13.30
N VAL A 102 -7.69 -4.31 13.51
CA VAL A 102 -8.23 -2.98 13.22
C VAL A 102 -8.73 -2.32 14.48
N VAL A 103 -8.91 -1.00 14.40
CA VAL A 103 -9.56 -0.24 15.44
C VAL A 103 -11.02 -0.64 15.52
N GLY A 104 -11.48 -1.03 16.70
CA GLY A 104 -12.87 -1.27 16.99
C GLY A 104 -13.65 0.01 17.23
N CYS A 105 -14.94 0.01 16.92
CA CYS A 105 -15.82 1.14 17.10
C CYS A 105 -17.25 0.73 17.47
N SER A 106 -17.97 1.68 18.04
CA SER A 106 -19.42 1.67 18.21
C SER A 106 -20.11 2.73 17.33
N ALA A 107 -19.38 3.80 16.99
CA ALA A 107 -19.80 4.85 16.08
C ALA A 107 -18.58 5.40 15.30
N PRO A 108 -18.79 6.08 14.15
CA PRO A 108 -17.69 6.69 13.37
C PRO A 108 -16.79 7.65 14.17
N ALA A 109 -17.33 8.30 15.20
CA ALA A 109 -16.57 9.21 16.07
C ALA A 109 -15.43 8.50 16.82
N ASP A 110 -15.56 7.20 17.09
CA ASP A 110 -14.52 6.42 17.78
C ASP A 110 -13.25 6.30 16.91
N CYS A 111 -13.41 6.34 15.59
CA CYS A 111 -12.35 6.15 14.60
C CYS A 111 -11.41 7.36 14.45
N VAL A 112 -11.84 8.54 14.88
CA VAL A 112 -11.05 9.77 14.81
C VAL A 112 -9.83 9.73 15.71
N THR A 113 -9.91 8.96 16.81
CA THR A 113 -8.85 8.93 17.83
C THR A 113 -7.53 8.35 17.34
N LEU A 114 -7.52 7.67 16.18
CA LEU A 114 -6.35 6.99 15.63
C LEU A 114 -5.92 7.52 14.26
N GLY A 115 -6.61 8.53 13.72
CA GLY A 115 -6.35 9.08 12.40
C GLY A 115 -6.27 10.60 12.38
N ALA A 116 -5.50 11.14 11.44
CA ALA A 116 -5.51 12.58 11.15
C ALA A 116 -6.75 13.03 10.34
N PHE A 117 -7.64 12.10 9.99
CA PHE A 117 -8.84 12.33 9.18
C PHE A 117 -10.07 12.67 10.04
N PRO A 118 -10.96 13.55 9.57
CA PRO A 118 -12.17 13.93 10.31
C PRO A 118 -13.19 12.78 10.36
N ALA A 119 -14.14 12.86 11.32
CA ALA A 119 -15.09 11.79 11.64
C ALA A 119 -15.99 11.37 10.48
N ASP A 120 -16.30 12.31 9.60
CA ASP A 120 -17.12 12.12 8.41
C ASP A 120 -16.42 11.32 7.31
N GLU A 121 -15.13 11.01 7.44
CA GLU A 121 -14.40 10.10 6.54
C GLU A 121 -14.34 8.66 7.03
N TRP A 122 -15.01 8.36 8.15
CA TRP A 122 -15.09 7.02 8.72
C TRP A 122 -16.51 6.47 8.72
N SER A 123 -16.61 5.15 8.63
CA SER A 123 -17.78 4.35 9.00
C SER A 123 -17.39 3.38 10.12
N CYS A 124 -18.41 2.93 10.86
CA CYS A 124 -18.25 1.87 11.84
C CYS A 124 -18.98 0.62 11.34
N ASP A 125 -18.24 -0.23 10.65
CA ASP A 125 -18.79 -1.38 9.93
C ASP A 125 -18.47 -2.66 10.70
N SER A 126 -19.51 -3.35 11.16
CA SER A 126 -19.39 -4.59 11.97
C SER A 126 -18.47 -4.45 13.20
N GLY A 127 -18.49 -3.26 13.81
CA GLY A 127 -17.68 -2.94 14.99
C GLY A 127 -16.21 -2.64 14.69
N ALA A 128 -15.84 -2.42 13.42
CA ALA A 128 -14.52 -1.97 13.01
C ALA A 128 -14.57 -0.63 12.26
N CYS A 129 -13.56 0.20 12.49
CA CYS A 129 -13.38 1.45 11.77
C CYS A 129 -12.99 1.16 10.32
N ALA A 130 -13.84 1.58 9.39
CA ALA A 130 -13.58 1.53 7.97
C ALA A 130 -13.41 2.97 7.44
N TYR A 131 -12.31 3.19 6.75
CA TYR A 131 -12.07 4.47 6.07
C TYR A 131 -12.90 4.51 4.78
N LYS A 132 -13.67 5.58 4.58
CA LYS A 132 -14.54 5.75 3.40
C LYS A 132 -13.79 6.33 2.20
N GLY A 133 -12.57 6.78 2.41
CA GLY A 133 -11.82 7.56 1.45
C GLY A 133 -11.83 9.04 1.79
N CYS A 134 -10.98 9.82 1.13
CA CYS A 134 -11.03 11.27 1.26
C CYS A 134 -12.17 11.84 0.41
N THR A 135 -12.73 12.96 0.84
CA THR A 135 -13.76 13.69 0.06
C THR A 135 -13.21 14.87 -0.75
N SER A 136 -12.02 15.39 -0.42
CA SER A 136 -11.45 16.55 -1.09
C SER A 136 -9.94 16.72 -0.90
N ASP A 137 -9.30 17.49 -1.78
CA ASP A 137 -7.89 17.88 -1.68
C ASP A 137 -7.62 18.67 -0.39
N GLN A 138 -8.60 19.45 0.09
CA GLN A 138 -8.51 20.20 1.34
C GLN A 138 -8.39 19.26 2.55
N VAL A 139 -9.13 18.15 2.57
CA VAL A 139 -8.99 17.12 3.62
C VAL A 139 -7.58 16.55 3.61
N CYS A 140 -7.07 16.19 2.43
CA CYS A 140 -5.71 15.67 2.30
C CYS A 140 -4.64 16.68 2.72
N ALA A 141 -4.77 17.94 2.29
CA ALA A 141 -3.84 18.98 2.67
C ALA A 141 -3.84 19.27 4.17
N ALA A 142 -5.01 19.22 4.82
CA ALA A 142 -5.13 19.38 6.27
C ALA A 142 -4.47 18.22 7.03
N VAL A 143 -4.75 16.98 6.61
CA VAL A 143 -4.22 15.74 7.20
C VAL A 143 -2.68 15.71 7.14
N TYR A 144 -2.11 15.98 5.97
CA TYR A 144 -0.66 15.92 5.74
C TYR A 144 0.06 17.23 5.97
N LYS A 145 -0.66 18.31 6.31
CA LYS A 145 -0.12 19.67 6.46
C LYS A 145 0.67 20.12 5.22
N SER A 146 0.20 19.75 4.03
CA SER A 146 0.84 20.05 2.76
C SER A 146 -0.18 20.04 1.62
N ASP A 147 -0.20 21.12 0.85
CA ASP A 147 -0.96 21.29 -0.39
C ASP A 147 -0.54 20.34 -1.53
N LYS A 148 0.53 19.57 -1.34
CA LYS A 148 0.97 18.56 -2.28
C LYS A 148 0.11 17.30 -2.26
N TYR A 149 -0.70 17.06 -1.25
CA TYR A 149 -1.54 15.86 -1.18
C TYR A 149 -2.92 16.13 -1.78
N VAL A 150 -3.30 15.30 -2.73
CA VAL A 150 -4.56 15.39 -3.49
C VAL A 150 -5.42 14.16 -3.24
N CYS A 151 -6.73 14.32 -3.28
CA CYS A 151 -7.71 13.27 -3.08
C CYS A 151 -8.08 12.62 -4.42
N ARG A 152 -7.56 11.42 -4.67
CA ARG A 152 -7.71 10.74 -5.96
C ARG A 152 -8.12 9.27 -5.77
N PRO A 153 -8.77 8.65 -6.76
CA PRO A 153 -9.14 7.23 -6.69
C PRO A 153 -7.94 6.34 -6.32
N SER A 154 -8.17 5.41 -5.41
CA SER A 154 -7.19 4.38 -5.06
C SER A 154 -6.89 3.50 -6.29
N PRO A 155 -5.63 3.10 -6.54
CA PRO A 155 -5.31 2.12 -7.57
C PRO A 155 -5.95 0.74 -7.32
N TYR A 156 -6.34 0.44 -6.06
CA TYR A 156 -7.03 -0.80 -5.69
C TYR A 156 -8.56 -0.71 -5.82
N GLY A 157 -9.08 0.44 -6.23
CA GLY A 157 -10.51 0.71 -6.27
C GLY A 157 -11.16 0.80 -4.89
N SER A 158 -12.48 1.00 -4.87
CA SER A 158 -13.39 1.15 -3.71
C SER A 158 -13.39 2.47 -2.94
N MET A 159 -12.33 3.29 -2.98
CA MET A 159 -12.32 4.59 -2.30
C MET A 159 -11.27 5.56 -2.87
N ASN A 160 -11.39 6.85 -2.56
CA ASN A 160 -10.34 7.83 -2.83
C ASN A 160 -9.31 7.84 -1.69
N LEU A 161 -8.03 7.96 -2.01
CA LEU A 161 -6.96 8.11 -1.02
C LEU A 161 -6.26 9.44 -1.19
N CYS A 162 -5.68 9.94 -0.10
CA CYS A 162 -4.77 11.07 -0.17
C CYS A 162 -3.44 10.61 -0.74
N GLN A 163 -3.14 11.08 -1.94
CA GLN A 163 -1.97 10.70 -2.71
C GLN A 163 -1.10 11.93 -2.94
N LEU A 164 0.20 11.73 -3.11
CA LEU A 164 1.09 12.83 -3.44
C LEU A 164 0.81 13.29 -4.87
N GLY A 165 0.61 14.58 -5.06
CA GLY A 165 0.40 15.19 -6.36
C GLY A 165 1.70 15.27 -7.15
N CYS A 166 1.62 15.20 -8.47
CA CYS A 166 2.79 15.22 -9.33
C CYS A 166 2.54 15.87 -10.69
N GLN A 167 3.63 16.27 -11.32
CA GLN A 167 3.74 16.58 -12.73
C GLN A 167 4.69 15.59 -13.43
N THR A 168 5.66 15.07 -12.67
CA THR A 168 6.62 14.05 -13.11
C THR A 168 6.83 13.01 -12.01
N PRO A 169 7.27 11.78 -12.34
CA PRO A 169 7.56 10.74 -11.34
C PRO A 169 8.57 11.15 -10.26
N THR A 170 9.45 12.11 -10.55
CA THR A 170 10.40 12.66 -9.57
C THR A 170 9.73 13.44 -8.44
N ASN A 171 8.49 13.92 -8.61
CA ASN A 171 7.74 14.52 -7.51
C ASN A 171 7.29 13.47 -6.47
N CYS A 172 7.23 12.20 -6.88
CA CYS A 172 6.74 11.07 -6.09
C CYS A 172 7.84 10.40 -5.26
N ALA A 173 9.08 10.52 -5.73
CA ALA A 173 10.20 9.77 -5.20
C ALA A 173 10.71 10.37 -3.88
N THR A 174 11.19 9.50 -3.01
CA THR A 174 12.01 9.88 -1.84
C THR A 174 13.50 9.59 -2.06
N ASP A 175 13.88 9.25 -3.29
CA ASP A 175 15.23 8.88 -3.73
C ASP A 175 15.86 7.72 -2.94
N GLN A 176 15.05 6.79 -2.39
CA GLN A 176 15.53 5.64 -1.61
C GLN A 176 14.84 4.33 -2.01
N GLY A 177 15.65 3.38 -2.51
CA GLY A 177 15.26 2.00 -2.78
C GLY A 177 13.99 1.87 -3.65
N ALA A 178 13.02 1.11 -3.14
CA ALA A 178 11.74 0.87 -3.77
C ALA A 178 10.90 2.14 -3.99
N PHE A 179 11.21 3.28 -3.37
CA PHE A 179 10.50 4.55 -3.56
C PHE A 179 11.26 5.53 -4.47
N SER A 180 12.00 5.00 -5.45
CA SER A 180 12.67 5.79 -6.48
C SER A 180 11.69 6.25 -7.58
N ALA A 181 12.08 7.27 -8.36
CA ALA A 181 11.25 7.79 -9.46
C ALA A 181 10.95 6.72 -10.54
N ALA A 182 11.77 5.68 -10.67
CA ALA A 182 11.55 4.58 -11.60
C ALA A 182 10.32 3.73 -11.23
N ASN A 183 9.93 3.74 -9.96
CA ASN A 183 8.84 2.92 -9.43
C ASN A 183 7.53 3.69 -9.31
N TYR A 184 7.45 4.88 -9.92
CA TYR A 184 6.24 5.69 -9.95
C TYR A 184 5.86 6.07 -11.38
N THR A 185 4.56 6.14 -11.61
CA THR A 185 3.97 6.85 -12.74
C THR A 185 3.28 8.09 -12.18
N CYS A 186 3.37 9.20 -12.91
CA CYS A 186 2.54 10.36 -12.64
C CYS A 186 1.29 10.29 -13.51
N GLU A 187 0.15 9.91 -12.92
CA GLU A 187 -1.11 9.76 -13.65
C GLU A 187 -2.00 10.98 -13.41
N THR A 188 -2.27 11.72 -14.48
CA THR A 188 -3.02 13.00 -14.48
C THR A 188 -2.35 14.08 -13.62
N ASP A 189 -2.37 13.89 -12.31
CA ASP A 189 -1.86 14.82 -11.30
C ASP A 189 -1.48 14.14 -9.97
N HIS A 190 -1.39 12.80 -9.92
CA HIS A 190 -1.02 12.07 -8.71
C HIS A 190 -0.07 10.90 -8.95
N CYS A 191 0.67 10.59 -7.90
CA CYS A 191 1.68 9.53 -7.87
C CYS A 191 1.04 8.16 -7.76
N VAL A 192 1.20 7.33 -8.79
CA VAL A 192 0.82 5.92 -8.78
C VAL A 192 2.07 5.08 -8.61
N TYR A 193 2.09 4.26 -7.55
CA TYR A 193 3.21 3.36 -7.29
C TYR A 193 3.10 2.11 -8.18
N ASN A 194 4.12 1.86 -8.99
CA ASN A 194 4.17 0.73 -9.92
C ASN A 194 4.70 -0.55 -9.28
N GLY A 195 5.16 -0.48 -8.03
CA GLY A 195 5.83 -1.59 -7.36
C GLY A 195 7.35 -1.48 -7.34
N CYS A 196 7.98 -2.36 -6.58
CA CYS A 196 9.43 -2.49 -6.58
C CYS A 196 9.91 -3.14 -7.89
N GLY A 197 11.14 -2.81 -8.30
CA GLY A 197 11.81 -3.37 -9.47
C GLY A 197 12.77 -4.51 -9.14
N SER A 198 13.28 -4.59 -7.91
CA SER A 198 14.27 -5.61 -7.52
C SER A 198 14.32 -5.90 -6.02
N ASP A 199 14.88 -7.04 -5.64
CA ASP A 199 15.16 -7.38 -4.23
C ASP A 199 16.06 -6.31 -3.58
N GLN A 200 17.10 -5.85 -4.28
CA GLN A 200 18.03 -4.83 -3.79
C GLN A 200 17.32 -3.53 -3.39
N GLU A 201 16.30 -3.11 -4.14
CA GLU A 201 15.47 -1.95 -3.77
C GLU A 201 14.76 -2.17 -2.44
N CYS A 202 14.19 -3.35 -2.24
CA CYS A 202 13.50 -3.71 -1.01
C CYS A 202 14.45 -3.86 0.18
N GLU A 203 15.63 -4.44 -0.02
CA GLU A 203 16.67 -4.50 1.01
C GLU A 203 17.09 -3.11 1.47
N THR A 204 17.22 -2.18 0.51
CA THR A 204 17.60 -0.79 0.77
C THR A 204 16.49 -0.05 1.51
N THR A 205 15.24 -0.19 1.07
CA THR A 205 14.08 0.49 1.67
C THR A 205 13.77 -0.01 3.06
N MET A 206 13.85 -1.32 3.28
CA MET A 206 13.50 -1.94 4.57
C MET A 206 14.70 -2.11 5.49
N TYR A 207 15.89 -1.68 5.06
CA TYR A 207 17.17 -1.84 5.78
C TYR A 207 17.42 -3.30 6.22
N SER A 208 16.97 -4.27 5.43
CA SER A 208 17.09 -5.69 5.76
C SER A 208 17.11 -6.58 4.53
N LYS A 209 18.06 -7.52 4.50
CA LYS A 209 18.19 -8.58 3.48
C LYS A 209 17.06 -9.61 3.51
N THR A 210 16.20 -9.55 4.52
CA THR A 210 15.04 -10.43 4.60
C THR A 210 13.89 -9.95 3.74
N TYR A 211 13.96 -8.82 3.04
CA TYR A 211 12.86 -8.33 2.19
C TYR A 211 13.17 -8.53 0.71
N LYS A 212 12.15 -8.97 -0.03
CA LYS A 212 12.23 -9.26 -1.46
C LYS A 212 11.14 -8.55 -2.22
N CYS A 213 11.40 -8.30 -3.49
CA CYS A 213 10.43 -7.75 -4.39
C CYS A 213 9.56 -8.86 -4.98
N ALA A 214 8.35 -9.00 -4.47
CA ALA A 214 7.47 -10.11 -4.80
C ALA A 214 6.05 -9.65 -5.12
N ASP A 215 5.34 -10.45 -5.93
CA ASP A 215 3.95 -10.19 -6.26
C ASP A 215 3.09 -10.26 -4.99
N THR A 216 2.20 -9.27 -4.85
CA THR A 216 1.24 -9.21 -3.75
C THR A 216 -0.12 -9.63 -4.26
N PRO A 217 -0.68 -10.75 -3.75
CA PRO A 217 -2.00 -11.21 -4.18
C PRO A 217 -3.04 -10.08 -4.09
N GLY A 218 -3.80 -9.89 -5.18
CA GLY A 218 -4.86 -8.89 -5.26
C GLY A 218 -4.44 -7.46 -5.65
N LEU A 219 -3.16 -7.10 -5.57
CA LEU A 219 -2.72 -5.72 -5.87
C LEU A 219 -2.29 -5.50 -7.33
N GLY A 220 -1.91 -6.56 -8.05
CA GLY A 220 -1.51 -6.45 -9.46
C GLY A 220 -0.11 -5.90 -9.71
N TYR A 221 0.68 -5.64 -8.67
CA TYR A 221 2.09 -5.24 -8.76
C TYR A 221 2.92 -5.80 -7.60
N LYS A 222 4.25 -5.63 -7.69
CA LYS A 222 5.21 -6.15 -6.71
C LYS A 222 5.41 -5.20 -5.53
N THR A 223 5.47 -5.72 -4.31
CA THR A 223 5.84 -4.94 -3.13
C THR A 223 7.01 -5.57 -2.41
N CYS A 224 7.60 -4.81 -1.48
CA CYS A 224 8.63 -5.33 -0.60
C CYS A 224 7.99 -6.21 0.48
N GLN A 225 8.17 -7.51 0.32
CA GLN A 225 7.58 -8.55 1.16
C GLN A 225 8.68 -9.23 1.97
N LYS A 226 8.39 -9.54 3.24
CA LYS A 226 9.32 -10.28 4.09
C LYS A 226 9.46 -11.71 3.56
N SER A 227 10.68 -12.16 3.37
CA SER A 227 11.04 -13.51 2.98
C SER A 227 11.18 -14.43 4.19
N CYS A 228 11.06 -15.73 3.95
CA CYS A 228 11.12 -16.76 4.98
C CYS A 228 11.65 -18.08 4.41
N ALA A 229 12.19 -18.91 5.30
CA ALA A 229 12.39 -20.34 5.08
C ALA A 229 11.33 -21.16 5.84
N ALA A 230 10.80 -20.63 6.95
CA ALA A 230 9.72 -21.22 7.74
C ALA A 230 8.79 -20.13 8.31
N PRO A 231 7.55 -20.48 8.72
CA PRO A 231 6.63 -19.52 9.37
C PRO A 231 7.22 -18.78 10.57
N ALA A 232 8.15 -19.40 11.30
CA ALA A 232 8.81 -18.79 12.45
C ALA A 232 9.60 -17.52 12.08
N ASP A 233 10.10 -17.42 10.84
CA ASP A 233 10.83 -16.24 10.36
C ASP A 233 9.90 -15.02 10.19
N CYS A 234 8.61 -15.27 10.04
CA CYS A 234 7.58 -14.25 9.83
C CYS A 234 7.02 -13.70 11.14
N ALA A 235 7.09 -14.49 12.21
CA ALA A 235 6.51 -14.16 13.49
C ALA A 235 7.12 -12.89 14.09
N VAL A 236 6.28 -12.10 14.76
CA VAL A 236 6.70 -10.95 15.55
C VAL A 236 6.79 -11.39 17.02
N PRO A 237 7.97 -11.26 17.67
CA PRO A 237 8.12 -11.60 19.07
C PRO A 237 7.10 -10.87 19.96
N ASN A 238 6.54 -11.58 20.95
CA ASN A 238 5.57 -11.06 21.92
C ASN A 238 4.27 -10.50 21.31
N SER A 239 3.90 -10.97 20.11
CA SER A 239 2.70 -10.49 19.42
C SER A 239 1.78 -11.63 19.02
N PRO A 240 0.78 -11.99 19.84
CA PRO A 240 -0.09 -13.16 19.59
C PRO A 240 -0.95 -13.04 18.33
N ALA A 241 -1.22 -11.83 17.82
CA ALA A 241 -1.88 -11.66 16.52
C ALA A 241 -0.93 -11.92 15.33
N TYR A 242 0.38 -11.96 15.56
CA TYR A 242 1.41 -12.12 14.53
C TYR A 242 2.41 -13.23 14.91
N ASP A 243 1.96 -14.25 15.63
CA ASP A 243 2.80 -15.38 16.04
C ASP A 243 2.96 -16.43 14.92
N VAL A 244 3.78 -17.46 15.16
CA VAL A 244 4.09 -18.51 14.18
C VAL A 244 2.86 -19.23 13.60
N THR A 245 1.72 -19.25 14.31
CA THR A 245 0.49 -19.91 13.87
C THR A 245 -0.34 -19.06 12.92
N THR A 246 -0.09 -17.75 12.90
CA THR A 246 -0.79 -16.76 12.05
C THR A 246 -0.07 -16.48 10.73
N TRP A 247 1.04 -17.19 10.46
CA TRP A 247 1.83 -17.04 9.24
C TRP A 247 2.00 -18.37 8.52
N THR A 248 2.06 -18.30 7.19
CA THR A 248 2.62 -19.36 6.35
C THR A 248 3.84 -18.82 5.60
N CYS A 249 4.75 -19.74 5.25
CA CYS A 249 5.87 -19.43 4.37
C CYS A 249 5.60 -20.03 3.00
N GLU A 250 5.13 -19.20 2.07
CA GLU A 250 4.73 -19.63 0.73
C GLU A 250 5.66 -19.02 -0.30
N GLN A 251 6.30 -19.87 -1.11
CA GLN A 251 7.27 -19.44 -2.13
C GLN A 251 8.40 -18.56 -1.55
N ASN A 252 8.84 -18.86 -0.32
CA ASN A 252 9.81 -18.09 0.44
C ASN A 252 9.35 -16.67 0.82
N ILE A 253 8.04 -16.41 0.85
CA ILE A 253 7.44 -15.15 1.28
C ILE A 253 6.48 -15.39 2.46
N CYS A 254 6.55 -14.52 3.45
CA CYS A 254 5.63 -14.52 4.58
C CYS A 254 4.22 -14.14 4.13
N ARG A 255 3.25 -15.03 4.35
CA ARG A 255 1.83 -14.78 4.10
C ARG A 255 1.07 -14.81 5.42
N TYR A 256 0.43 -13.70 5.72
CA TYR A 256 -0.39 -13.58 6.91
C TYR A 256 -1.71 -14.31 6.70
N GLN A 257 -2.06 -15.19 7.64
CA GLN A 257 -3.28 -16.00 7.61
C GLN A 257 -4.45 -15.32 8.33
N GLY A 258 -4.16 -14.22 9.04
CA GLY A 258 -5.15 -13.44 9.74
C GLY A 258 -5.00 -13.52 11.25
N CYS A 259 -5.60 -12.55 11.93
CA CYS A 259 -5.60 -12.54 13.39
C CYS A 259 -6.53 -13.66 13.91
N PRO A 260 -6.21 -14.29 15.05
CA PRO A 260 -7.01 -15.40 15.54
C PRO A 260 -8.26 -14.93 16.31
N ASN A 261 -8.22 -13.77 16.96
CA ASN A 261 -9.33 -13.17 17.72
C ASN A 261 -9.00 -11.76 18.24
N ASP A 262 -10.02 -11.07 18.78
CA ASP A 262 -9.89 -9.73 19.37
C ASP A 262 -8.89 -9.68 20.53
N ALA A 263 -8.78 -10.73 21.37
CA ALA A 263 -7.85 -10.74 22.49
C ALA A 263 -6.39 -10.72 22.03
N ALA A 264 -6.07 -11.47 20.98
CA ALA A 264 -4.76 -11.44 20.35
C ALA A 264 -4.44 -10.05 19.79
N CYS A 265 -5.38 -9.40 19.10
CA CYS A 265 -5.18 -8.03 18.60
C CYS A 265 -4.94 -7.02 19.73
N LYS A 266 -5.73 -7.07 20.80
CA LYS A 266 -5.57 -6.16 21.96
C LYS A 266 -4.22 -6.34 22.65
N ALA A 267 -3.77 -7.58 22.80
CA ALA A 267 -2.47 -7.90 23.37
C ALA A 267 -1.32 -7.43 22.45
N SER A 268 -1.38 -7.77 21.16
CA SER A 268 -0.39 -7.37 20.16
C SER A 268 -0.22 -5.86 20.01
N MET A 269 -1.33 -5.12 20.04
CA MET A 269 -1.32 -3.66 19.87
C MET A 269 -1.19 -2.90 21.19
N SER A 270 -1.16 -3.60 22.33
CA SER A 270 -1.21 -3.01 23.67
C SER A 270 -2.34 -1.99 23.85
N ASN A 271 -3.48 -2.22 23.18
CA ASN A 271 -4.62 -1.29 23.15
C ASN A 271 -5.93 -2.07 23.08
N GLN A 272 -6.81 -1.81 24.05
CA GLN A 272 -8.10 -2.49 24.21
C GLN A 272 -9.13 -2.17 23.11
N GLN A 273 -8.88 -1.15 22.29
CA GLN A 273 -9.75 -0.77 21.20
C GLN A 273 -9.60 -1.68 19.98
N TYR A 274 -8.52 -2.44 19.83
CA TYR A 274 -8.33 -3.26 18.63
C TYR A 274 -9.22 -4.51 18.62
N VAL A 275 -9.69 -4.87 17.44
CA VAL A 275 -10.52 -6.05 17.15
C VAL A 275 -9.98 -6.76 15.91
N CYS A 276 -10.31 -8.04 15.77
CA CYS A 276 -9.91 -8.87 14.64
C CYS A 276 -11.05 -8.97 13.63
N ARG A 277 -10.93 -8.32 12.47
CA ARG A 277 -11.98 -8.28 11.44
C ARG A 277 -11.41 -8.45 10.05
#